data_AF-A0A7Y5R069-F1
#
_entry.id   AF-A0A7Y5R069-F1
#
_cell.length_a   1.000
_cell.length_b   1.000
_cell.length_c   1.000
_cell.angle_alpha   90.00
_cell.angle_beta   90.00
_cell.angle_gamma   90.00
#
_symmetry.space_group_name_H-M   'P 1'
#
loop_
_entity.id
_entity.type
_entity.pdbx_description
1 polymer ?
#
loop_
_entity_poly.entity_id
_entity_poly.type
_entity_poly.pdbx_seq_one_letter_code
_entity_poly.pdbx_strand_id
1 'polypeptide(L)'
;KIGVVAALGTTVESAATAIRNWGFTVSPAELSALAAQVGEKSLLSRVGGAPSLAVGMAHLFSNALGGGAMALWYHFAIMFEALFILTTLDAGTRVGRFMLQDIVKHAWAPLGRRSWYPGVVITSALFVAMWGYFLYQGVLDPLGGINSLWPLFGISNQLLAAVALCVGTTVIIRMGRGRWAWTTLVPLSWLVIVTLTAGWQKLFSPDPALGFLAKANALGRGMAAGILPTGRTAAEVQRMIFNERLDAAVAAFFLFSVVVIFADSTRSWISLWRGGAPARSTETPPEFDTAATLGGRATAGAAS
;
A
#
# COMPACT_ATOMS: atom_id res chain seq x y z
N LYS A 1 -5.49 13.78 8.90
CA LYS A 1 -5.70 15.26 9.02
C LYS A 1 -5.60 15.80 10.45
N ILE A 2 -6.12 15.13 11.48
CA ILE A 2 -6.20 15.72 12.83
C ILE A 2 -4.89 15.64 13.62
N GLY A 3 -4.11 14.56 13.56
CA GLY A 3 -2.88 14.47 14.35
C GLY A 3 -1.81 15.52 13.98
N VAL A 4 -1.60 15.76 12.68
CA VAL A 4 -0.55 16.68 12.19
C VAL A 4 -1.03 18.13 12.12
N VAL A 5 -2.30 18.39 11.78
CA VAL A 5 -2.88 19.76 11.83
C VAL A 5 -3.18 20.17 13.27
N ALA A 6 -3.53 19.25 14.18
CA ALA A 6 -3.64 19.57 15.60
C ALA A 6 -2.26 19.77 16.26
N ALA A 7 -1.21 19.14 15.75
CA ALA A 7 0.15 19.36 16.25
C ALA A 7 0.77 20.65 15.69
N LEU A 8 0.70 20.89 14.37
CA LEU A 8 1.31 22.05 13.70
C LEU A 8 0.40 23.29 13.66
N GLY A 9 -0.90 23.16 13.87
CA GLY A 9 -1.87 24.24 13.66
C GLY A 9 -2.00 24.68 12.19
N THR A 10 -2.80 25.72 11.95
CA THR A 10 -3.08 26.26 10.60
C THR A 10 -2.20 27.45 10.22
N THR A 11 -1.44 28.00 11.17
CA THR A 11 -0.57 29.16 10.95
C THR A 11 0.90 28.79 11.00
N VAL A 12 1.74 29.66 10.43
CA VAL A 12 3.18 29.45 10.34
C VAL A 12 3.83 29.53 11.72
N GLU A 13 3.24 30.32 12.62
CA GLU A 13 3.66 30.52 14.00
C GLU A 13 3.33 29.29 14.86
N SER A 14 2.15 28.69 14.71
CA SER A 14 1.82 27.44 15.41
C SER A 14 2.70 26.29 14.91
N ALA A 15 3.00 26.26 13.61
CA ALA A 15 3.78 25.18 13.02
C ALA A 15 5.24 25.25 13.46
N ALA A 16 5.86 26.43 13.42
CA ALA A 16 7.20 26.65 13.92
C ALA A 16 7.33 26.34 15.43
N THR A 17 6.30 26.61 16.23
CA THR A 17 6.30 26.30 17.66
C THR A 17 6.19 24.81 17.92
N ALA A 18 5.35 24.10 17.17
CA ALA A 18 5.24 22.66 17.24
C ALA A 18 6.51 21.93 16.78
N ILE A 19 7.13 22.39 15.70
CA ILE A 19 8.38 21.85 15.17
C ILE A 19 9.54 22.08 16.17
N ARG A 20 9.56 23.22 16.86
CA ARG A 20 10.49 23.47 17.98
C ARG A 20 10.30 22.50 19.13
N ASN A 21 9.07 22.15 19.48
CA ASN A 21 8.79 21.15 20.50
C ASN A 21 9.21 19.73 20.08
N TRP A 22 9.41 19.49 18.78
CA TRP A 22 9.98 18.24 18.25
C TRP A 22 11.52 18.25 18.18
N GLY A 23 12.17 19.31 18.67
CA GLY A 23 13.63 19.42 18.73
C GLY A 23 14.28 20.08 17.51
N PHE A 24 13.50 20.65 16.59
CA PHE A 24 14.00 21.32 15.38
C PHE A 24 13.81 22.84 15.46
N THR A 25 14.86 23.62 15.26
CA THR A 25 14.78 25.09 15.26
C THR A 25 14.37 25.60 13.88
N VAL A 26 13.06 25.74 13.65
CA VAL A 26 12.51 26.36 12.44
C VAL A 26 11.77 27.64 12.82
N SER A 27 12.09 28.74 12.14
CA SER A 27 11.43 30.04 12.35
C SER A 27 10.20 30.21 11.44
N PRO A 28 9.19 31.00 11.86
CA PRO A 28 8.05 31.31 10.99
C PRO A 28 8.45 32.08 9.72
N ALA A 29 9.53 32.87 9.80
CA ALA A 29 10.08 33.61 8.67
C ALA A 29 10.68 32.67 7.61
N GLU A 30 11.38 31.62 8.03
CA GLU A 30 11.92 30.59 7.11
C GLU A 30 10.82 29.81 6.41
N LEU A 31 9.76 29.42 7.12
CA LEU A 31 8.61 28.72 6.51
C LEU A 31 7.87 29.61 5.51
N SER A 32 7.73 30.90 5.80
CA SER A 32 7.10 31.88 4.90
C SER A 32 7.98 32.17 3.68
N ALA A 33 9.29 32.29 3.88
CA ALA A 33 10.26 32.46 2.79
C ALA A 33 10.31 31.23 1.87
N LEU A 34 10.26 30.02 2.43
CA LEU A 34 10.21 28.77 1.67
C LEU A 34 8.92 28.67 0.85
N ALA A 35 7.77 29.04 1.42
CA ALA A 35 6.50 29.09 0.69
C ALA A 35 6.55 30.09 -0.48
N ALA A 36 7.12 31.28 -0.25
CA ALA A 36 7.29 32.30 -1.27
C ALA A 36 8.26 31.89 -2.39
N GLN A 37 9.39 31.25 -2.06
CA GLN A 37 10.37 30.75 -3.03
C GLN A 37 9.82 29.63 -3.92
N VAL A 38 8.89 28.85 -3.37
CA VAL A 38 8.19 27.76 -4.05
C VAL A 38 6.99 28.27 -4.88
N GLY A 39 6.55 29.51 -4.66
CA GLY A 39 5.43 30.14 -5.38
C GLY A 39 4.05 29.85 -4.78
N GLU A 40 3.99 29.44 -3.52
CA GLU A 40 2.76 29.03 -2.84
C GLU A 40 2.39 29.97 -1.69
N LYS A 41 1.08 30.22 -1.50
CA LYS A 41 0.59 31.06 -0.39
C LYS A 41 0.81 30.41 0.99
N SER A 42 0.86 29.09 1.04
CA SER A 42 1.16 28.32 2.26
C SER A 42 1.56 26.89 1.90
N LEU A 43 2.57 26.37 2.61
CA LEU A 43 2.99 24.96 2.57
C LEU A 43 2.33 24.10 3.66
N LEU A 44 1.55 24.72 4.56
CA LEU A 44 0.89 24.04 5.67
C LEU A 44 -0.43 23.38 5.24
N SER A 45 -0.76 22.26 5.88
CA SER A 45 -2.03 21.55 5.70
C SER A 45 -2.33 21.00 4.30
N ARG A 46 -1.32 20.88 3.42
CA ARG A 46 -1.46 20.09 2.18
C ARG A 46 -1.48 18.58 2.49
N VAL A 47 -2.27 17.83 1.71
CA VAL A 47 -2.54 16.41 1.98
C VAL A 47 -1.36 15.55 1.54
N GLY A 48 -0.90 14.65 2.42
CA GLY A 48 0.17 13.68 2.13
C GLY A 48 1.58 14.20 2.46
N GLY A 49 2.55 13.29 2.57
CA GLY A 49 3.98 13.65 2.77
C GLY A 49 4.68 14.15 1.51
N ALA A 50 3.94 14.28 0.42
CA ALA A 50 4.47 14.50 -0.90
C ALA A 50 4.74 15.98 -1.25
N PRO A 51 3.96 16.97 -0.76
CA PRO A 51 4.36 18.38 -0.78
C PRO A 51 5.67 18.60 0.00
N SER A 52 5.86 17.92 1.13
CA SER A 52 7.12 17.99 1.91
C SER A 52 8.28 17.36 1.14
N LEU A 53 8.05 16.24 0.45
CA LEU A 53 9.03 15.62 -0.43
C LEU A 53 9.39 16.53 -1.62
N ALA A 54 8.40 17.15 -2.26
CA ALA A 54 8.58 18.05 -3.39
C ALA A 54 9.41 19.29 -3.00
N VAL A 55 9.10 19.89 -1.84
CA VAL A 55 9.89 20.99 -1.28
C VAL A 55 11.32 20.54 -0.95
N GLY A 56 11.50 19.34 -0.38
CA GLY A 56 12.82 18.76 -0.12
C GLY A 56 13.65 18.54 -1.37
N MET A 57 13.05 17.98 -2.43
CA MET A 57 13.71 17.80 -3.73
C MET A 57 14.04 19.14 -4.38
N ALA A 58 13.13 20.12 -4.33
CA ALA A 58 13.38 21.46 -4.85
C ALA A 58 14.57 22.13 -4.16
N HIS A 59 14.65 22.03 -2.82
CA HIS A 59 15.80 22.47 -2.02
C HIS A 59 17.11 21.78 -2.41
N LEU A 60 17.08 20.46 -2.61
CA LEU A 60 18.25 19.69 -2.98
C LEU A 60 18.73 20.05 -4.40
N PHE A 61 17.81 20.20 -5.35
CA PHE A 61 18.13 20.54 -6.74
C PHE A 61 18.54 21.99 -6.93
N SER A 62 17.98 22.95 -6.21
CA SER A 62 18.47 24.35 -6.31
C SER A 62 19.90 24.50 -5.81
N ASN A 63 20.26 23.77 -4.74
CA ASN A 63 21.58 23.83 -4.14
C ASN A 63 22.62 23.10 -4.99
N ALA A 64 22.23 22.02 -5.67
CA ALA A 64 23.11 21.25 -6.54
C ALA A 64 23.25 21.84 -7.96
N LEU A 65 22.21 22.47 -8.51
CA LEU A 65 22.13 22.86 -9.93
C LEU A 65 22.05 24.38 -10.17
N GLY A 66 22.11 25.21 -9.12
CA GLY A 66 22.15 26.67 -9.23
C GLY A 66 20.83 27.37 -8.86
N GLY A 67 20.90 28.26 -7.87
CA GLY A 67 19.80 28.75 -7.03
C GLY A 67 18.75 29.70 -7.62
N GLY A 68 18.32 29.50 -8.86
CA GLY A 68 17.26 30.32 -9.49
C GLY A 68 15.97 29.58 -9.84
N ALA A 69 15.97 28.25 -9.85
CA ALA A 69 14.89 27.44 -10.46
C ALA A 69 13.99 26.72 -9.45
N MET A 70 13.86 27.24 -8.22
CA MET A 70 13.04 26.64 -7.15
C MET A 70 11.60 26.33 -7.57
N ALA A 71 10.94 27.30 -8.21
CA ALA A 71 9.59 27.12 -8.72
C ALA A 71 9.52 26.04 -9.82
N LEU A 72 10.52 25.95 -10.71
CA LEU A 72 10.59 24.91 -11.73
C LEU A 72 10.75 23.52 -11.09
N TRP A 73 11.65 23.38 -10.13
CA TRP A 73 11.89 22.12 -9.44
C TRP A 73 10.70 21.67 -8.61
N TYR A 74 9.97 22.60 -8.00
CA TYR A 74 8.73 22.31 -7.30
C TYR A 74 7.61 21.82 -8.22
N HIS A 75 7.38 22.50 -9.35
CA HIS A 75 6.37 22.04 -10.33
C HIS A 75 6.76 20.69 -10.94
N PHE A 76 8.04 20.50 -11.26
CA PHE A 76 8.56 19.21 -11.69
C PHE A 76 8.28 18.11 -10.67
N ALA A 77 8.54 18.36 -9.38
CA ALA A 77 8.32 17.38 -8.32
C ALA A 77 6.82 17.05 -8.12
N ILE A 78 5.92 18.04 -8.17
CA ILE A 78 4.47 17.80 -8.09
C ILE A 78 3.94 17.06 -9.32
N MET A 79 4.41 17.41 -10.52
CA MET A 79 4.02 16.69 -11.74
C MET A 79 4.53 15.25 -11.73
N PHE A 80 5.78 15.03 -11.31
CA PHE A 80 6.36 13.71 -11.16
C PHE A 80 5.56 12.86 -10.18
N GLU A 81 5.19 13.41 -9.02
CA GLU A 81 4.34 12.75 -8.04
C GLU A 81 2.96 12.41 -8.62
N ALA A 82 2.32 13.38 -9.29
CA ALA A 82 1.02 13.17 -9.92
C ALA A 82 1.07 12.05 -10.98
N LEU A 83 2.15 12.00 -11.77
CA LEU A 83 2.38 10.94 -12.75
C LEU A 83 2.61 9.58 -12.08
N PHE A 84 3.35 9.54 -10.97
CA PHE A 84 3.54 8.33 -10.17
C PHE A 84 2.21 7.81 -9.60
N ILE A 85 1.36 8.71 -9.05
CA ILE A 85 0.01 8.37 -8.57
C ILE A 85 -0.84 7.85 -9.73
N LEU A 86 -0.84 8.53 -10.87
CA LEU A 86 -1.62 8.13 -12.05
C LEU A 86 -1.18 6.77 -12.60
N THR A 87 0.12 6.50 -12.63
CA THR A 87 0.69 5.20 -13.04
C THR A 87 0.22 4.09 -12.10
N THR A 88 0.24 4.37 -10.79
CA THR A 88 -0.24 3.43 -9.77
C THR A 88 -1.75 3.19 -9.91
N LEU A 89 -2.55 4.23 -10.14
CA LEU A 89 -3.99 4.12 -10.34
C LEU A 89 -4.35 3.40 -11.64
N ASP A 90 -3.61 3.62 -12.73
CA ASP A 90 -3.80 2.90 -14.00
C ASP A 90 -3.52 1.40 -13.83
N ALA A 91 -2.36 1.07 -13.27
CA ALA A 91 -1.98 -0.31 -12.99
C ALA A 91 -2.99 -0.98 -12.03
N GLY A 92 -3.40 -0.27 -10.98
CA GLY A 92 -4.40 -0.72 -10.02
C GLY A 92 -5.77 -0.95 -10.63
N THR A 93 -6.24 -0.06 -11.51
CA THR A 93 -7.52 -0.22 -12.23
C THR A 93 -7.47 -1.40 -13.19
N ARG A 94 -6.33 -1.62 -13.84
CA ARG A 94 -6.11 -2.76 -14.73
C ARG A 94 -6.18 -4.09 -13.99
N VAL A 95 -5.42 -4.22 -12.90
CA VAL A 95 -5.43 -5.41 -12.04
C VAL A 95 -6.80 -5.61 -11.40
N GLY A 96 -7.39 -4.53 -10.87
CA GLY A 96 -8.71 -4.53 -10.26
C GLY A 96 -9.81 -5.00 -11.19
N ARG A 97 -9.79 -4.56 -12.45
CA ARG A 97 -10.68 -5.08 -13.50
C ARG A 97 -10.52 -6.59 -13.67
N PHE A 98 -9.29 -7.09 -13.74
CA PHE A 98 -9.05 -8.53 -13.89
C PHE A 98 -9.54 -9.31 -12.68
N MET A 99 -9.34 -8.80 -11.46
CA MET A 99 -9.86 -9.41 -10.24
C MET A 99 -11.40 -9.40 -10.20
N LEU A 100 -12.04 -8.29 -10.58
CA LEU A 100 -13.49 -8.18 -10.63
C LEU A 100 -14.09 -9.15 -11.65
N GLN A 101 -13.51 -9.22 -12.85
CA GLN A 101 -13.91 -10.21 -13.86
C GLN A 101 -13.74 -11.64 -13.35
N ASP A 102 -12.66 -11.91 -12.60
CA ASP A 102 -12.40 -13.24 -12.04
C ASP A 102 -13.38 -13.64 -10.93
N ILE A 103 -13.86 -12.67 -10.14
CA ILE A 103 -14.91 -12.94 -9.13
C ILE A 103 -16.25 -13.14 -9.83
N VAL A 104 -16.63 -12.22 -10.73
CA VAL A 104 -17.95 -12.21 -11.38
C VAL A 104 -18.13 -13.39 -12.32
N LYS A 105 -17.06 -13.98 -12.88
CA LYS A 105 -17.16 -15.20 -13.71
C LYS A 105 -17.84 -16.37 -12.98
N HIS A 106 -17.72 -16.44 -11.64
CA HIS A 106 -18.32 -17.51 -10.84
C HIS A 106 -19.84 -17.36 -10.71
N ALA A 107 -20.35 -16.13 -10.82
CA ALA A 107 -21.79 -15.84 -10.81
C ALA A 107 -22.38 -15.81 -12.23
N TRP A 108 -21.64 -15.29 -13.22
CA TRP A 108 -22.07 -15.23 -14.62
C TRP A 108 -20.90 -15.44 -15.58
N ALA A 109 -20.83 -16.65 -16.16
CA ALA A 109 -19.74 -17.10 -17.03
C ALA A 109 -19.40 -16.18 -18.24
N PRO A 110 -20.37 -15.48 -18.89
CA PRO A 110 -20.05 -14.57 -20.01
C PRO A 110 -19.19 -13.36 -19.63
N LEU A 111 -19.30 -12.84 -18.40
CA LEU A 111 -18.48 -11.72 -17.90
C LEU A 111 -17.02 -12.11 -17.62
N GLY A 112 -16.71 -13.41 -17.54
CA GLY A 112 -15.33 -13.91 -17.41
C GLY A 112 -14.54 -13.92 -18.72
N ARG A 113 -15.20 -13.66 -19.87
CA ARG A 113 -14.53 -13.64 -21.18
C ARG A 113 -13.73 -12.34 -21.34
N ARG A 114 -12.41 -12.43 -21.16
CA ARG A 114 -11.48 -11.30 -21.25
C ARG A 114 -11.44 -10.59 -22.61
N SER A 115 -11.97 -11.22 -23.66
CA SER A 115 -12.08 -10.67 -25.02
C SER A 115 -13.44 -10.00 -25.32
N TRP A 116 -14.40 -10.03 -24.39
CA TRP A 116 -15.72 -9.46 -24.60
C TRP A 116 -15.74 -7.97 -24.25
N TYR A 117 -15.68 -7.13 -25.29
CA TYR A 117 -15.60 -5.66 -25.18
C TYR A 117 -16.62 -5.03 -24.22
N PRO A 118 -17.93 -5.37 -24.27
CA PRO A 118 -18.92 -4.82 -23.34
C PRO A 118 -18.61 -5.16 -21.88
N GLY A 119 -18.20 -6.40 -21.60
CA GLY A 119 -17.81 -6.82 -20.25
C GLY A 119 -16.57 -6.09 -19.74
N VAL A 120 -15.59 -5.86 -20.62
CA VAL A 120 -14.39 -5.07 -20.30
C VAL A 120 -14.75 -3.62 -19.97
N VAL A 121 -15.61 -2.97 -20.77
CA VAL A 121 -16.03 -1.58 -20.54
C VAL A 121 -16.82 -1.45 -19.24
N ILE A 122 -17.80 -2.32 -19.01
CA ILE A 122 -18.64 -2.29 -17.80
C ILE A 122 -17.78 -2.50 -16.54
N THR A 123 -16.93 -3.53 -16.53
CA THR A 123 -16.07 -3.81 -15.37
C THR A 123 -15.05 -2.72 -15.13
N SER A 124 -14.50 -2.09 -16.18
CA SER A 124 -13.62 -0.93 -16.05
C SER A 124 -14.37 0.29 -15.51
N ALA A 125 -15.54 0.61 -16.04
CA ALA A 125 -16.37 1.73 -15.61
C ALA A 125 -16.78 1.58 -14.14
N LEU A 126 -17.18 0.37 -13.73
CA LEU A 126 -17.48 0.06 -12.33
C LEU A 126 -16.26 0.25 -11.43
N PHE A 127 -15.08 -0.22 -11.84
CA PHE A 127 -13.87 -0.09 -11.03
C PHE A 127 -13.41 1.38 -10.92
N VAL A 128 -13.49 2.15 -11.99
CA VAL A 128 -13.24 3.60 -11.98
C VAL A 128 -14.27 4.32 -11.10
N ALA A 129 -15.55 3.95 -11.17
CA ALA A 129 -16.58 4.50 -10.30
C ALA A 129 -16.32 4.18 -8.82
N MET A 130 -15.76 3.00 -8.50
CA MET A 130 -15.34 2.66 -7.13
C MET A 130 -14.20 3.56 -6.65
N TRP A 131 -13.19 3.85 -7.48
CA TRP A 131 -12.17 4.87 -7.16
C TRP A 131 -12.78 6.26 -6.94
N GLY A 132 -13.72 6.66 -7.80
CA GLY A 132 -14.44 7.93 -7.66
C GLY A 132 -15.25 8.01 -6.37
N TYR A 133 -15.96 6.94 -6.02
CA TYR A 133 -16.70 6.83 -4.76
C TYR A 133 -15.76 6.91 -3.56
N PHE A 134 -14.61 6.25 -3.63
CA PHE A 134 -13.59 6.30 -2.58
C PHE A 134 -13.04 7.71 -2.37
N LEU A 135 -12.80 8.45 -3.46
CA LEU A 135 -12.41 9.86 -3.41
C LEU A 135 -13.52 10.72 -2.79
N TYR A 136 -14.77 10.51 -3.19
CA TYR A 136 -15.93 11.21 -2.63
C TYR A 136 -16.07 10.97 -1.12
N GLN A 137 -15.93 9.71 -0.67
CA GLN A 137 -15.93 9.36 0.76
C GLN A 137 -14.76 9.99 1.51
N GLY A 138 -13.55 10.00 0.93
CA GLY A 138 -12.38 10.64 1.53
C GLY A 138 -12.52 12.15 1.73
N VAL A 139 -13.33 12.82 0.91
CA VAL A 139 -13.66 14.25 1.05
C VAL A 139 -14.74 14.47 2.11
N LEU A 140 -15.81 13.67 2.10
CA LEU A 140 -16.94 13.85 3.02
C LEU A 140 -16.68 13.38 4.46
N ASP A 141 -15.92 12.30 4.63
CA ASP A 141 -15.55 11.78 5.95
C ASP A 141 -14.03 11.63 6.06
N PRO A 142 -13.32 12.72 6.40
CA PRO A 142 -11.86 12.69 6.53
C PRO A 142 -11.36 11.82 7.70
N LEU A 143 -12.24 11.40 8.61
CA LEU A 143 -11.91 10.60 9.77
C LEU A 143 -12.14 9.12 9.54
N GLY A 144 -13.27 8.77 8.94
CA GLY A 144 -13.63 7.40 8.59
C GLY A 144 -13.00 6.90 7.29
N GLY A 145 -12.75 7.78 6.32
CA GLY A 145 -12.08 7.40 5.07
C GLY A 145 -10.59 7.21 5.29
N ILE A 146 -9.80 8.25 5.01
CA ILE A 146 -8.34 8.16 4.89
C ILE A 146 -7.65 7.67 6.18
N ASN A 147 -8.12 8.09 7.37
CA ASN A 147 -7.43 7.72 8.61
C ASN A 147 -7.68 6.27 9.05
N SER A 148 -8.85 5.69 8.73
CA SER A 148 -9.16 4.28 9.01
C SER A 148 -8.40 3.34 8.06
N LEU A 149 -8.20 3.77 6.81
CA LEU A 149 -7.47 2.99 5.82
C LEU A 149 -5.98 2.85 6.12
N TRP A 150 -5.41 3.77 6.91
CA TRP A 150 -3.97 3.77 7.19
C TRP A 150 -3.51 2.51 7.94
N PRO A 151 -4.16 2.09 9.04
CA PRO A 151 -3.92 0.77 9.62
C PRO A 151 -4.11 -0.40 8.64
N LEU A 152 -5.14 -0.36 7.80
CA LEU A 152 -5.42 -1.42 6.83
C LEU A 152 -4.31 -1.54 5.77
N PHE A 153 -3.75 -0.41 5.33
CA PHE A 153 -2.64 -0.39 4.38
C PHE A 153 -1.42 -1.13 4.92
N GLY A 154 -1.07 -0.87 6.19
CA GLY A 154 0.03 -1.56 6.86
C GLY A 154 -0.18 -3.08 6.89
N ILE A 155 -1.36 -3.53 7.34
CA ILE A 155 -1.68 -4.97 7.44
C ILE A 155 -1.70 -5.63 6.05
N SER A 156 -2.26 -4.97 5.04
CA SER A 156 -2.32 -5.48 3.66
C SER A 156 -0.93 -5.68 3.06
N ASN A 157 0.01 -4.76 3.33
CA ASN A 157 1.39 -4.88 2.85
C ASN A 157 2.11 -6.07 3.48
N GLN A 158 1.87 -6.34 4.77
CA GLN A 158 2.46 -7.51 5.42
C GLN A 158 1.88 -8.81 4.86
N LEU A 159 0.58 -8.86 4.56
CA LEU A 159 -0.02 -10.00 3.87
C LEU A 159 0.62 -10.22 2.50
N LEU A 160 0.76 -9.18 1.68
CA LEU A 160 1.39 -9.29 0.36
C LEU A 160 2.83 -9.79 0.45
N ALA A 161 3.61 -9.27 1.41
CA ALA A 161 4.97 -9.73 1.67
C ALA A 161 5.01 -11.21 2.09
N ALA A 162 4.07 -11.65 2.94
CA ALA A 162 3.98 -13.04 3.37
C ALA A 162 3.68 -13.96 2.19
N VAL A 163 2.74 -13.58 1.31
CA VAL A 163 2.43 -14.32 0.08
C VAL A 163 3.67 -14.39 -0.83
N ALA A 164 4.34 -13.27 -1.07
CA ALA A 164 5.53 -13.20 -1.92
C ALA A 164 6.65 -14.11 -1.40
N LEU A 165 6.92 -14.10 -0.10
CA LEU A 165 7.91 -14.97 0.52
C LEU A 165 7.50 -16.45 0.51
N CYS A 166 6.21 -16.75 0.65
CA CYS A 166 5.69 -18.12 0.52
C CYS A 166 5.86 -18.64 -0.91
N VAL A 167 5.50 -17.84 -1.91
CA VAL A 167 5.68 -18.17 -3.32
C VAL A 167 7.16 -18.33 -3.66
N GLY A 168 8.01 -17.39 -3.24
CA GLY A 168 9.46 -17.46 -3.43
C GLY A 168 10.07 -18.73 -2.83
N THR A 169 9.67 -19.09 -1.61
CA THR A 169 10.09 -20.35 -0.97
C THR A 169 9.65 -21.56 -1.79
N THR A 170 8.40 -21.56 -2.27
CA THR A 170 7.84 -22.63 -3.11
C THR A 170 8.64 -22.80 -4.40
N VAL A 171 8.99 -21.70 -5.07
CA VAL A 171 9.80 -21.71 -6.30
C VAL A 171 11.20 -22.27 -6.04
N ILE A 172 11.88 -21.84 -4.98
CA ILE A 172 13.23 -22.35 -4.64
C ILE A 172 13.22 -23.86 -4.39
N ILE A 173 12.22 -24.35 -3.66
CA ILE A 173 12.06 -25.79 -3.40
C ILE A 173 11.78 -26.54 -4.70
N ARG A 174 10.90 -26.01 -5.57
CA ARG A 174 10.58 -26.61 -6.87
C ARG A 174 11.76 -26.66 -7.84
N MET A 175 12.68 -25.69 -7.78
CA MET A 175 13.91 -25.69 -8.56
C MET A 175 14.96 -26.72 -8.08
N GLY A 176 14.64 -27.59 -7.11
CA GLY A 176 15.58 -28.54 -6.52
C GLY A 176 16.66 -27.87 -5.65
N ARG A 177 16.52 -26.56 -5.38
CA ARG A 177 17.47 -25.74 -4.62
C ARG A 177 17.04 -25.57 -3.17
N GLY A 178 16.39 -26.58 -2.58
CA GLY A 178 15.84 -26.54 -1.22
C GLY A 178 16.86 -26.12 -0.14
N ARG A 179 18.16 -26.37 -0.34
CA ARG A 179 19.24 -25.89 0.55
C ARG A 179 19.26 -24.36 0.73
N TRP A 180 18.75 -23.60 -0.23
CA TRP A 180 18.71 -22.14 -0.22
C TRP A 180 17.37 -21.59 0.27
N ALA A 181 16.39 -22.44 0.60
CA ALA A 181 15.06 -22.00 1.03
C ALA A 181 15.09 -21.18 2.34
N TRP A 182 16.17 -21.28 3.13
CA TRP A 182 16.35 -20.46 4.33
C TRP A 182 16.36 -18.96 4.03
N THR A 183 16.80 -18.53 2.83
CA THR A 183 16.87 -17.11 2.46
C THR A 183 15.50 -16.45 2.41
N THR A 184 14.45 -17.22 2.13
CA THR A 184 13.06 -16.75 2.14
C THR A 184 12.33 -17.17 3.42
N LEU A 185 12.65 -18.33 4.01
CA LEU A 185 12.00 -18.83 5.23
C LEU A 185 12.34 -18.02 6.49
N VAL A 186 13.59 -17.55 6.64
CA VAL A 186 13.98 -16.72 7.79
C VAL A 186 13.20 -15.40 7.81
N PRO A 187 13.20 -14.57 6.75
CA PRO A 187 12.41 -13.35 6.73
C PRO A 187 10.90 -13.63 6.79
N LEU A 188 10.42 -14.74 6.21
CA LEU A 188 9.02 -15.14 6.33
C LEU A 188 8.62 -15.44 7.77
N SER A 189 9.44 -16.19 8.49
CA SER A 189 9.17 -16.57 9.89
C SER A 189 9.11 -15.33 10.77
N TRP A 190 10.08 -14.42 10.61
CA TRP A 190 10.07 -13.13 11.30
C TRP A 190 8.82 -12.31 10.97
N LEU A 191 8.51 -12.18 9.68
CA LEU A 191 7.35 -11.45 9.20
C LEU A 191 6.04 -12.01 9.78
N VAL A 192 5.86 -13.32 9.75
CA VAL A 192 4.67 -13.99 10.31
C VAL A 192 4.57 -13.73 11.81
N ILE A 193 5.66 -13.87 12.58
CA ILE A 193 5.65 -13.61 14.02
C ILE A 193 5.24 -12.17 14.32
N VAL A 194 5.86 -11.18 13.66
CA VAL A 194 5.57 -9.77 13.88
C VAL A 194 4.14 -9.43 13.45
N THR A 195 3.70 -9.93 12.30
CA THR A 195 2.36 -9.66 11.75
C THR A 195 1.27 -10.27 12.63
N LEU A 196 1.47 -11.51 13.08
CA LEU A 196 0.52 -12.18 13.97
C LEU A 196 0.44 -11.48 15.33
N THR A 197 1.59 -11.10 15.90
CA THR A 197 1.65 -10.40 17.18
C THR A 197 1.00 -9.02 17.10
N ALA A 198 1.35 -8.23 16.09
CA ALA A 198 0.79 -6.90 15.90
C ALA A 198 -0.71 -6.95 15.56
N GLY A 199 -1.12 -7.91 14.72
CA GLY A 199 -2.53 -8.15 14.39
C GLY A 199 -3.34 -8.51 15.63
N TRP A 200 -2.83 -9.43 16.45
CA TRP A 200 -3.46 -9.82 17.71
C TRP A 200 -3.64 -8.62 18.66
N GLN A 201 -2.58 -7.81 18.83
CA GLN A 201 -2.66 -6.59 19.63
C GLN A 201 -3.66 -5.58 19.06
N LYS A 202 -3.71 -5.41 17.74
CA LYS A 202 -4.66 -4.50 17.07
C LYS A 202 -6.11 -4.93 17.23
N LEU A 203 -6.39 -6.23 17.31
CA LEU A 203 -7.75 -6.73 17.53
C LEU A 203 -8.15 -6.70 19.00
N PHE A 204 -7.30 -7.23 19.88
CA PHE A 204 -7.68 -7.63 21.24
C PHE A 204 -6.99 -6.84 22.36
N SER A 205 -6.10 -5.90 22.06
CA SER A 205 -5.49 -5.08 23.12
C SER A 205 -6.57 -4.33 23.90
N PRO A 206 -6.52 -4.35 25.24
CA PRO A 206 -7.47 -3.62 26.09
C PRO A 206 -7.26 -2.10 26.03
N ASP A 207 -6.09 -1.65 25.55
CA ASP A 207 -5.76 -0.23 25.39
C ASP A 207 -6.48 0.35 24.14
N PRO A 208 -7.37 1.35 24.29
CA PRO A 208 -8.04 2.04 23.19
C PRO A 208 -7.09 2.72 22.19
N ALA A 209 -5.84 2.99 22.55
CA ALA A 209 -4.85 3.53 21.62
C ALA A 209 -4.34 2.47 20.63
N LEU A 210 -4.38 1.20 21.04
CA LEU A 210 -3.83 0.08 20.27
C LEU A 210 -4.92 -0.75 19.60
N GLY A 211 -5.95 -1.13 20.35
CA GLY A 211 -6.99 -2.08 19.93
C GLY A 211 -8.23 -1.43 19.31
N PHE A 212 -8.62 -1.88 18.11
CA PHE A 212 -9.80 -1.40 17.40
C PHE A 212 -11.10 -1.65 18.19
N LEU A 213 -11.27 -2.85 18.74
CA LEU A 213 -12.45 -3.20 19.53
C LEU A 213 -12.51 -2.42 20.86
N ALA A 214 -11.37 -2.25 21.52
CA ALA A 214 -11.28 -1.44 22.75
C ALA A 214 -11.64 0.03 22.49
N LYS A 215 -11.17 0.60 21.37
CA LYS A 215 -11.50 1.96 20.95
C LYS A 215 -12.98 2.12 20.60
N ALA A 216 -13.56 1.18 19.85
CA ALA A 216 -14.99 1.17 19.55
C ALA A 216 -15.84 1.10 20.82
N ASN A 217 -15.44 0.28 21.80
CA ASN A 217 -16.13 0.15 23.08
C ASN A 217 -15.99 1.42 23.94
N ALA A 218 -14.80 2.02 23.99
CA ALA A 218 -14.57 3.27 24.73
C ALA A 218 -15.41 4.43 24.17
N LEU A 219 -15.45 4.58 22.85
CA LEU A 219 -16.30 5.57 22.17
C LEU A 219 -17.79 5.31 22.44
N GLY A 220 -18.22 4.04 22.40
CA GLY A 220 -19.60 3.66 22.70
C GLY A 220 -20.02 3.99 24.14
N ARG A 221 -19.16 3.70 25.13
CA ARG A 221 -19.41 4.05 26.54
C ARG A 221 -19.42 5.56 26.75
N GLY A 222 -18.50 6.30 26.13
CA GLY A 222 -18.46 7.76 26.17
C GLY A 222 -19.76 8.37 25.63
N MET A 223 -20.23 7.90 24.47
CA MET A 223 -21.47 8.35 23.87
C MET A 223 -22.70 8.06 24.77
N ALA A 224 -22.76 6.87 25.38
CA ALA A 224 -23.83 6.53 26.33
C ALA A 224 -23.80 7.40 27.61
N ALA A 225 -22.62 7.84 28.02
CA ALA A 225 -22.41 8.75 29.14
C ALA A 225 -22.59 10.24 28.78
N GLY A 226 -22.93 10.56 27.52
CA GLY A 226 -23.04 11.93 27.02
C GLY A 226 -21.68 12.63 26.81
N ILE A 227 -20.57 11.90 26.91
CA ILE A 227 -19.20 12.39 26.71
C ILE A 227 -18.82 12.18 25.26
N LEU A 228 -18.89 13.24 24.47
CA LEU A 228 -18.44 13.24 23.08
C LEU A 228 -16.99 13.74 22.99
N PRO A 229 -16.16 13.20 22.08
CA PRO A 229 -14.86 13.77 21.78
C PRO A 229 -15.01 15.26 21.39
N THR A 230 -14.07 16.09 21.83
CA THR A 230 -14.13 17.55 21.66
C THR A 230 -14.42 17.96 20.21
N GLY A 231 -15.48 18.73 20.01
CA GLY A 231 -15.88 19.26 18.70
C GLY A 231 -16.53 18.24 17.76
N ARG A 232 -17.04 17.10 18.29
CA ARG A 232 -17.72 16.07 17.49
C ARG A 232 -19.20 15.95 17.82
N THR A 233 -19.98 15.68 16.78
CA THR A 233 -21.39 15.33 16.88
C THR A 233 -21.57 13.83 17.20
N ALA A 234 -22.72 13.47 17.78
CA ALA A 234 -23.04 12.06 18.05
C ALA A 234 -23.03 11.19 16.78
N ALA A 235 -23.48 11.74 15.64
CA ALA A 235 -23.47 11.03 14.36
C ALA A 235 -22.05 10.70 13.87
N GLU A 236 -21.09 11.62 14.05
CA GLU A 236 -19.69 11.36 13.71
C GLU A 236 -19.07 10.29 14.62
N VAL A 237 -19.38 10.31 15.91
CA VAL A 237 -18.89 9.29 16.86
C VAL A 237 -19.45 7.92 16.52
N GLN A 238 -20.73 7.83 16.15
CA GLN A 238 -21.34 6.57 15.72
C GLN A 238 -20.67 6.00 14.46
N ARG A 239 -20.31 6.85 13.49
CA ARG A 239 -19.53 6.46 12.31
C ARG A 239 -18.13 5.97 12.70
N MET A 240 -17.44 6.66 13.60
CA MET A 240 -16.14 6.21 14.10
C MET A 240 -16.23 4.82 14.74
N ILE A 241 -17.26 4.55 15.57
CA ILE A 241 -17.48 3.23 16.16
C ILE A 241 -17.67 2.16 15.07
N PHE A 242 -18.44 2.47 14.03
CA PHE A 242 -18.63 1.56 12.90
C PHE A 242 -17.30 1.28 12.17
N ASN A 243 -16.53 2.33 11.87
CA ASN A 243 -15.26 2.20 11.17
C ASN A 243 -14.25 1.37 11.96
N GLU A 244 -14.12 1.58 13.27
CA GLU A 244 -13.23 0.77 14.12
C GLU A 244 -13.65 -0.72 14.15
N ARG A 245 -14.97 -1.00 14.12
CA ARG A 245 -15.47 -2.39 14.02
C ARG A 245 -15.20 -3.00 12.65
N LEU A 246 -15.37 -2.21 11.58
CA LEU A 246 -15.04 -2.63 10.22
C LEU A 246 -13.55 -2.93 10.10
N ASP A 247 -12.69 -2.06 10.63
CA ASP A 247 -11.24 -2.24 10.66
C ASP A 247 -10.85 -3.50 11.44
N ALA A 248 -11.49 -3.77 12.58
CA ALA A 248 -11.30 -5.01 13.33
C ALA A 248 -11.67 -6.25 12.51
N ALA A 249 -12.80 -6.20 11.78
CA ALA A 249 -13.26 -7.31 10.95
C ALA A 249 -12.31 -7.55 9.75
N VAL A 250 -11.87 -6.48 9.08
CA VAL A 250 -10.93 -6.56 7.96
C VAL A 250 -9.55 -7.03 8.44
N ALA A 251 -9.08 -6.54 9.58
CA ALA A 251 -7.85 -7.01 10.19
C ALA A 251 -7.91 -8.49 10.59
N ALA A 252 -9.03 -8.96 11.16
CA ALA A 252 -9.28 -10.39 11.41
C ALA A 252 -9.20 -11.20 10.12
N PHE A 253 -9.86 -10.73 9.07
CA PHE A 253 -9.87 -11.40 7.77
C PHE A 253 -8.46 -11.53 7.18
N PHE A 254 -7.65 -10.47 7.20
CA PHE A 254 -6.28 -10.53 6.71
C PHE A 254 -5.40 -11.43 7.58
N LEU A 255 -5.53 -11.36 8.90
CA LEU A 255 -4.79 -12.23 9.82
C LEU A 255 -5.09 -13.71 9.55
N PHE A 256 -6.38 -14.03 9.41
CA PHE A 256 -6.83 -15.37 9.04
C PHE A 256 -6.27 -15.80 7.68
N SER A 257 -6.29 -14.91 6.69
CA SER A 257 -5.74 -15.18 5.35
C SER A 257 -4.24 -15.50 5.40
N VAL A 258 -3.44 -14.77 6.20
CA VAL A 258 -2.00 -15.07 6.40
C VAL A 258 -1.84 -16.48 6.95
N VAL A 259 -2.60 -16.86 7.98
CA VAL A 259 -2.51 -18.19 8.60
C VAL A 259 -2.86 -19.28 7.58
N VAL A 260 -3.95 -19.11 6.81
CA VAL A 260 -4.37 -20.08 5.79
C VAL A 260 -3.30 -20.23 4.71
N ILE A 261 -2.77 -19.13 4.17
CA ILE A 261 -1.75 -19.16 3.11
C ILE A 261 -0.46 -19.79 3.63
N PHE A 262 -0.04 -19.44 4.85
CA PHE A 262 1.16 -20.01 5.45
C PHE A 262 0.99 -21.52 5.70
N ALA A 263 -0.18 -21.95 6.18
CA ALA A 263 -0.49 -23.37 6.40
C ALA A 263 -0.52 -24.15 5.08
N ASP A 264 -1.16 -23.62 4.03
CA ASP A 264 -1.19 -24.25 2.70
C ASP A 264 0.20 -24.31 2.07
N SER A 265 0.98 -23.24 2.17
CA SER A 265 2.36 -23.20 1.67
C SER A 265 3.24 -24.21 2.40
N THR A 266 3.12 -24.29 3.73
CA THR A 266 3.84 -25.27 4.55
C THR A 266 3.46 -26.70 4.16
N ARG A 267 2.16 -26.98 3.95
CA ARG A 267 1.68 -28.28 3.45
C ARG A 267 2.29 -28.62 2.09
N SER A 268 2.35 -27.66 1.17
CA SER A 268 2.95 -27.80 -0.15
C SER A 268 4.45 -28.13 -0.06
N TRP A 269 5.20 -27.43 0.80
CA TRP A 269 6.63 -27.70 1.01
C TRP A 269 6.88 -29.07 1.61
N ILE A 270 6.10 -29.48 2.62
CA ILE A 270 6.20 -30.82 3.22
C ILE A 270 5.90 -31.90 2.19
N SER A 271 4.88 -31.69 1.34
CA SER A 271 4.54 -32.63 0.26
C SER A 271 5.70 -32.78 -0.73
N LEU A 272 6.29 -31.67 -1.18
CA LEU A 272 7.44 -31.68 -2.09
C LEU A 272 8.66 -32.36 -1.46
N TRP A 273 8.88 -32.15 -0.17
CA TRP A 273 10.02 -32.75 0.55
C TRP A 273 9.85 -34.26 0.79
N ARG A 274 8.61 -34.73 0.94
CA ARG A 274 8.26 -36.16 1.12
C ARG A 274 8.18 -36.94 -0.21
N GLY A 275 8.56 -36.34 -1.34
CA GLY A 275 8.51 -36.99 -2.66
C GLY A 275 7.12 -37.03 -3.29
N GLY A 276 6.17 -36.22 -2.80
CA GLY A 276 4.88 -36.03 -3.45
C GLY A 276 5.08 -35.43 -4.84
N ALA A 277 4.50 -36.11 -5.85
CA ALA A 277 4.57 -35.90 -7.30
C ALA A 277 5.34 -34.66 -7.80
N PRO A 278 6.31 -34.80 -8.73
CA PRO A 278 6.97 -33.64 -9.33
C PRO A 278 5.91 -32.76 -9.95
N ALA A 279 5.68 -31.59 -9.35
CA ALA A 279 4.70 -30.64 -9.85
C ALA A 279 5.21 -30.16 -11.21
N ARG A 280 4.58 -30.67 -12.27
CA ARG A 280 4.88 -30.42 -13.68
C ARG A 280 5.11 -28.91 -13.87
N SER A 281 6.33 -28.52 -14.21
CA SER A 281 6.63 -27.12 -14.50
C SER A 281 5.72 -26.69 -15.65
N THR A 282 4.94 -25.63 -15.41
CA THR A 282 4.16 -24.95 -16.45
C THR A 282 4.95 -23.78 -17.04
N GLU A 283 6.22 -23.63 -16.64
CA GLU A 283 7.14 -22.69 -17.28
C GLU A 283 7.30 -23.14 -18.73
N THR A 284 6.95 -22.25 -19.65
CA THR A 284 7.41 -22.35 -21.04
C THR A 284 8.93 -22.52 -21.01
N PRO A 285 9.48 -23.52 -21.72
CA PRO A 285 10.93 -23.66 -21.84
C PRO A 285 11.54 -22.32 -22.26
N PRO A 286 12.73 -21.96 -21.75
CA PRO A 286 13.45 -20.83 -22.29
C PRO A 286 13.62 -21.06 -23.80
N GLU A 287 13.05 -20.18 -24.63
CA GLU A 287 13.41 -20.12 -26.05
C GLU A 287 14.84 -19.61 -26.10
N PHE A 288 15.80 -20.54 -26.04
CA PHE A 288 17.13 -20.25 -26.54
C PHE A 288 16.97 -20.06 -28.04
N ASP A 289 17.12 -18.83 -28.51
CA ASP A 289 17.13 -18.50 -29.92
C ASP A 289 18.28 -19.25 -30.62
N THR A 290 17.99 -20.47 -31.08
CA THR A 290 18.92 -21.36 -31.76
C THR A 290 19.45 -20.77 -33.08
N ALA A 291 18.88 -19.66 -33.56
CA ALA A 291 19.36 -18.97 -34.76
C ALA A 291 20.70 -18.25 -34.56
N ALA A 292 21.06 -17.87 -33.32
CA ALA A 292 22.32 -17.17 -33.06
C ALA A 292 23.55 -18.10 -32.94
N THR A 293 23.36 -19.39 -32.70
CA THR A 293 24.44 -20.36 -32.45
C THR A 293 24.88 -21.18 -33.67
N LEU A 294 24.17 -21.11 -34.80
CA LEU A 294 24.52 -21.87 -36.02
C LEU A 294 25.21 -21.04 -37.12
N GLY A 295 25.51 -19.76 -36.87
CA GLY A 295 26.24 -18.90 -37.83
C GLY A 295 27.77 -19.05 -37.83
N GLY A 296 28.35 -19.98 -37.05
CA GLY A 296 29.79 -19.95 -36.73
C GLY A 296 30.69 -21.06 -37.28
N ARG A 297 30.17 -22.13 -37.90
CA ARG A 297 31.04 -23.23 -38.40
C ARG A 297 30.48 -23.91 -39.64
N ALA A 298 30.75 -23.33 -40.80
CA ALA A 298 30.61 -24.02 -42.08
C ALA A 298 31.71 -23.58 -43.07
N THR A 299 32.97 -23.89 -42.76
CA THR A 299 34.06 -24.01 -43.73
C THR A 299 35.13 -24.98 -43.21
N ALA A 300 34.87 -26.28 -43.32
CA ALA A 300 35.92 -27.30 -43.24
C ALA A 300 36.09 -27.87 -44.66
N GLY A 301 37.22 -27.55 -45.28
CA GLY A 301 37.63 -28.13 -46.54
C GLY A 301 38.00 -29.60 -46.39
N ALA A 302 37.69 -30.38 -47.42
CA ALA A 302 38.29 -31.67 -47.69
C ALA A 302 38.26 -31.88 -49.21
N ALA A 303 39.36 -31.50 -49.87
CA ALA A 303 39.69 -31.88 -51.25
C ALA A 303 41.22 -31.95 -51.36
N SER A 304 41.78 -33.11 -51.01
CA SER A 304 42.98 -33.75 -51.57
C SER A 304 43.28 -35.01 -50.76
#